data_AF-A0A914G1F0-F1
#
_entry.id   AF-A0A914G1F0-F1
#
_cell.length_a   1.000
_cell.length_b   1.000
_cell.length_c   1.000
_cell.angle_alpha   90.00
_cell.angle_beta   90.00
_cell.angle_gamma   90.00
#
_symmetry.space_group_name_H-M   'P 1'
#
loop_
_entity.id
_entity.type
_entity.pdbx_description
1 polymer ?
#
loop_
_entity_poly.entity_id
_entity_poly.type
_entity_poly.pdbx_seq_one_letter_code
_entity_poly.pdbx_strand_id
1 'polypeptide(L)'
;MPTLEPWMVSDQILPALPKINSKEPGVLMAILGVYKLANENERFGIGREQGAKSVLPFLISTAFENTLNLSQFEQYISMIRLLFDRVEIEQRSRLQQLSAGQEEQRNFQDFTEMINADSTKVNSAPDLDALSALFGPQSIDRSANSTPK
;
A
#
# COMPACT_ATOMS: atom_id res chain seq x y z
N MET A 1 26.84 13.15 -8.14
CA MET A 1 26.86 11.78 -7.59
C MET A 1 25.64 11.06 -8.16
N PRO A 2 25.77 9.87 -8.74
CA PRO A 2 24.59 9.08 -9.13
C PRO A 2 23.74 8.82 -7.89
N THR A 3 22.45 9.16 -7.96
CA THR A 3 21.48 8.95 -6.89
C THR A 3 21.09 7.48 -6.85
N LEU A 4 21.04 6.89 -5.66
CA LEU A 4 20.57 5.51 -5.52
C LEU A 4 19.06 5.48 -5.76
N GLU A 5 18.64 4.82 -6.83
CA GLU A 5 17.24 4.76 -7.20
C GLU A 5 16.44 3.85 -6.26
N PRO A 6 15.18 4.18 -5.93
CA PRO A 6 14.43 3.43 -4.92
C PRO A 6 14.24 1.94 -5.20
N TRP A 7 14.04 1.58 -6.47
CA TRP A 7 13.87 0.19 -6.90
C TRP A 7 15.13 -0.65 -6.66
N MET A 8 16.33 -0.03 -6.71
CA MET A 8 17.58 -0.75 -6.47
C MET A 8 17.68 -1.24 -5.02
N VAL A 9 17.15 -0.46 -4.08
CA VAL A 9 17.12 -0.83 -2.66
C VAL A 9 16.25 -2.07 -2.47
N SER A 10 15.00 -2.01 -2.95
CA SER A 10 14.02 -3.07 -2.78
C SER A 10 14.37 -4.36 -3.52
N ASP A 11 14.87 -4.25 -4.75
CA ASP A 11 15.02 -5.42 -5.65
C ASP A 11 16.44 -6.00 -5.64
N GLN A 12 17.46 -5.21 -5.29
CA GLN A 12 18.86 -5.66 -5.31
C GLN A 12 19.50 -5.68 -3.92
N ILE A 13 19.39 -4.60 -3.15
CA ILE A 13 20.11 -4.47 -1.87
C ILE A 13 19.47 -5.33 -0.79
N LEU A 14 18.18 -5.13 -0.50
CA LEU A 14 17.51 -5.87 0.58
C LEU A 14 17.52 -7.39 0.39
N PRO A 15 17.33 -7.95 -0.83
CA PRO A 15 17.41 -9.39 -1.07
C PRO A 15 18.85 -9.95 -1.01
N ALA A 16 19.87 -9.09 -1.10
CA ALA A 16 21.26 -9.51 -0.98
C ALA A 16 21.72 -9.64 0.47
N LEU A 17 21.16 -8.86 1.41
CA LEU A 17 21.57 -8.87 2.82
C LEU A 17 21.50 -10.27 3.48
N PRO A 18 20.43 -11.06 3.30
CA PRO A 18 20.34 -12.40 3.91
C PRO A 18 21.33 -13.42 3.35
N LYS A 19 21.94 -13.15 2.18
CA LYS A 19 22.93 -14.05 1.56
C LYS A 19 24.31 -13.92 2.22
N ILE A 20 24.52 -12.91 3.05
CA ILE A 20 25.77 -12.66 3.76
C ILE A 20 25.83 -13.61 4.96
N ASN A 21 26.54 -14.72 4.82
CA ASN A 21 26.69 -15.74 5.87
C ASN A 21 27.77 -15.39 6.91
N SER A 22 27.72 -14.17 7.47
CA SER A 22 28.62 -13.76 8.54
C SER A 22 27.88 -13.69 9.87
N LYS A 23 28.53 -14.17 10.94
CA LYS A 23 28.04 -14.08 12.33
C LYS A 23 28.79 -13.06 13.16
N GLU A 24 29.69 -12.31 12.52
CA GLU A 24 30.48 -11.28 13.20
C GLU A 24 29.56 -10.10 13.58
N PRO A 25 29.56 -9.66 14.85
CA PRO A 25 28.67 -8.60 15.31
C PRO A 25 28.79 -7.31 14.51
N GLY A 26 30.01 -6.94 14.06
CA GLY A 26 30.22 -5.76 13.23
C GLY A 26 29.46 -5.83 11.90
N VAL A 27 29.45 -7.01 11.26
CA VAL A 27 28.74 -7.25 10.00
C VAL A 27 27.23 -7.27 10.23
N LEU A 28 26.78 -7.96 11.28
CA LEU A 28 25.35 -8.01 11.64
C LEU A 28 24.80 -6.61 11.91
N MET A 29 25.52 -5.79 12.66
CA MET A 29 25.13 -4.41 12.93
C MET A 29 25.16 -3.51 11.68
N ALA A 30 26.09 -3.74 10.75
CA ALA A 30 26.09 -3.05 9.46
C ALA A 30 24.83 -3.40 8.65
N ILE A 31 24.46 -4.68 8.59
CA ILE A 31 23.23 -5.15 7.92
C ILE A 31 21.99 -4.52 8.57
N LEU A 32 21.91 -4.48 9.90
CA LEU A 32 20.83 -3.82 10.62
C LEU A 32 20.76 -2.33 10.30
N GLY A 33 21.90 -1.65 10.17
CA GLY A 33 21.99 -0.25 9.76
C GLY A 33 21.40 0.00 8.37
N VAL A 34 21.64 -0.89 7.41
CA VAL A 34 21.03 -0.81 6.07
C VAL A 34 19.51 -0.94 6.15
N TYR A 35 18.99 -1.88 6.95
CA TYR A 35 17.54 -2.02 7.15
C TYR A 35 16.91 -0.79 7.80
N LYS A 36 17.57 -0.18 8.79
CA LYS A 36 17.12 1.08 9.42
C LYS A 36 17.02 2.20 8.37
N LEU A 37 18.08 2.40 7.58
CA LEU A 37 18.11 3.42 6.54
C LEU A 37 17.06 3.20 5.45
N ALA A 38 16.83 1.93 5.06
CA ALA A 38 15.79 1.57 4.11
C ALA A 38 14.38 1.84 4.64
N ASN A 39 14.17 1.74 5.95
CA ASN A 39 12.87 1.98 6.58
C ASN A 39 12.58 3.46 6.85
N GLU A 40 13.58 4.31 7.05
CA GLU A 40 13.41 5.75 7.34
C GLU A 40 12.79 6.55 6.18
N ASN A 41 12.83 6.03 4.96
CA ASN A 41 12.29 6.69 3.79
C ASN A 41 11.06 5.94 3.27
N GLU A 42 9.89 6.57 3.36
CA GLU A 42 8.62 6.03 2.86
C GLU A 42 8.66 5.63 1.37
N ARG A 43 9.54 6.23 0.58
CA ARG A 43 9.73 5.91 -0.85
C ARG A 43 10.66 4.72 -1.12
N PHE A 44 11.49 4.32 -0.16
CA PHE A 44 12.38 3.14 -0.21
C PHE A 44 11.77 1.92 0.50
N GLY A 45 10.52 2.05 0.94
CA GLY A 45 9.91 1.20 1.95
C GLY A 45 9.99 -0.28 1.60
N ILE A 46 10.44 -1.06 2.58
CA ILE A 46 10.30 -2.51 2.61
C ILE A 46 8.83 -2.84 2.36
N GLY A 47 8.47 -3.21 1.14
CA GLY A 47 7.08 -3.52 0.81
C GLY A 47 6.55 -4.63 1.72
N ARG A 48 5.28 -4.59 2.12
CA ARG A 48 4.65 -5.59 3.01
C ARG A 48 5.03 -7.03 2.73
N GLU A 49 5.03 -7.43 1.46
CA GLU A 49 5.39 -8.80 1.08
C GLU A 49 6.84 -9.12 1.38
N GLN A 50 7.77 -8.24 0.99
CA GLN A 50 9.20 -8.41 1.24
C GLN A 50 9.50 -8.38 2.74
N GLY A 51 8.83 -7.48 3.47
CA GLY A 51 8.92 -7.34 4.91
C GLY A 51 8.50 -8.62 5.62
N ALA A 52 7.31 -9.12 5.31
CA ALA A 52 6.73 -10.31 5.94
C ALA A 52 7.45 -11.61 5.57
N LYS A 53 7.84 -11.78 4.29
CA LYS A 53 8.32 -13.07 3.76
C LYS A 53 9.83 -13.25 3.85
N SER A 54 10.61 -12.16 3.90
CA SER A 54 12.07 -12.24 3.82
C SER A 54 12.76 -11.49 4.94
N VAL A 55 12.43 -10.20 5.13
CA VAL A 55 13.16 -9.35 6.09
C VAL A 55 12.89 -9.76 7.54
N LEU A 56 11.62 -9.88 7.94
CA LEU A 56 11.26 -10.26 9.31
C LEU A 56 11.82 -11.65 9.70
N PRO A 57 11.65 -12.72 8.90
CA PRO A 57 12.27 -14.02 9.20
C PRO A 57 13.78 -13.92 9.40
N PHE A 58 14.49 -13.20 8.52
CA PHE A 58 15.94 -13.02 8.62
C PHE A 58 16.35 -12.26 9.88
N LEU A 59 15.70 -11.13 10.18
CA LEU A 59 16.00 -10.32 11.37
C LEU A 59 15.74 -11.09 12.65
N ILE A 60 14.64 -11.86 12.72
CA ILE A 60 14.32 -12.70 13.87
C ILE A 60 15.40 -13.76 14.05
N SER A 61 15.76 -14.52 13.01
CA SER A 61 16.83 -15.52 13.10
C SER A 61 18.16 -14.90 13.55
N THR A 62 18.50 -13.73 13.02
CA THR A 62 19.74 -13.02 13.37
C THR A 62 19.76 -12.54 14.82
N ALA A 63 18.62 -12.09 15.35
CA ALA A 63 18.52 -11.60 16.72
C ALA A 63 18.85 -12.67 17.77
N PHE A 64 18.70 -13.96 17.44
CA PHE A 64 19.04 -15.08 18.32
C PHE A 64 20.49 -15.57 18.19
N GLU A 65 21.33 -14.90 17.39
CA GLU A 65 22.75 -15.24 17.30
C GLU A 65 23.48 -14.86 18.60
N ASN A 66 24.17 -15.84 19.20
CA ASN A 66 24.87 -15.69 20.48
C ASN A 66 26.11 -14.77 20.42
N THR A 67 26.47 -14.28 19.23
CA THR A 67 27.57 -13.33 19.04
C THR A 67 27.17 -11.90 19.40
N LEU A 68 25.86 -11.62 19.46
CA LEU A 68 25.33 -10.30 19.82
C LEU A 68 25.40 -10.05 21.33
N ASN A 69 25.67 -8.81 21.72
CA ASN A 69 25.48 -8.34 23.08
C ASN A 69 24.05 -7.81 23.31
N LEU A 70 23.70 -7.55 24.57
CA LEU A 70 22.36 -7.11 24.97
C LEU A 70 21.88 -5.87 24.20
N SER A 71 22.72 -4.84 24.09
CA SER A 71 22.36 -3.60 23.40
C SER A 71 22.13 -3.82 21.90
N GLN A 72 22.89 -4.72 21.28
CA GLN A 72 22.70 -5.08 19.87
C GLN A 72 21.39 -5.86 19.67
N PHE A 73 21.12 -6.83 20.56
CA PHE A 73 19.86 -7.57 20.55
C PHE A 73 18.63 -6.64 20.68
N GLU A 74 18.67 -5.69 21.62
CA GLU A 74 17.59 -4.72 21.79
C GLU A 74 17.32 -3.89 20.53
N GLN A 75 18.38 -3.53 19.80
CA GLN A 75 18.24 -2.83 18.52
C GLN A 75 17.58 -3.70 17.45
N TYR A 76 17.90 -5.00 17.40
CA TYR A 76 17.20 -5.93 16.50
C TYR A 76 15.73 -6.04 16.85
N ILE A 77 15.38 -6.21 18.13
CA ILE A 77 13.99 -6.32 18.58
C ILE A 77 13.20 -5.04 18.28
N SER A 78 13.80 -3.87 18.51
CA SER A 78 13.18 -2.59 18.16
C SER A 78 12.84 -2.51 16.67
N MET A 79 13.79 -2.92 15.80
CA MET A 79 13.57 -2.94 14.36
C MET A 79 12.50 -3.95 13.94
N ILE A 80 12.50 -5.16 14.53
CA ILE A 80 11.52 -6.20 14.23
C ILE A 80 10.11 -5.72 14.56
N ARG A 81 9.90 -5.11 15.74
CA ARG A 81 8.59 -4.56 16.14
C ARG A 81 8.13 -3.48 15.17
N LEU A 82 9.00 -2.54 14.84
CA LEU A 82 8.72 -1.47 13.89
C LEU A 82 8.25 -2.00 12.53
N LEU A 83 8.96 -3.00 11.99
CA LEU A 83 8.59 -3.60 10.71
C LEU A 83 7.32 -4.43 10.81
N PHE A 84 7.09 -5.12 11.92
CA PHE A 84 5.88 -5.88 12.15
C PHE A 84 4.65 -4.98 12.17
N ASP A 85 4.68 -3.88 12.92
CA ASP A 85 3.59 -2.90 12.99
C ASP A 85 3.28 -2.32 11.61
N ARG A 86 4.32 -2.00 10.83
CA ARG A 86 4.16 -1.49 9.46
C ARG A 86 3.48 -2.51 8.55
N VAL A 87 3.93 -3.77 8.56
CA VAL A 87 3.32 -4.85 7.78
C VAL A 87 1.87 -5.06 8.19
N GLU A 88 1.57 -4.98 9.48
CA GLU A 88 0.23 -5.16 10.03
C GLU A 88 -0.73 -4.04 9.56
N ILE A 89 -0.31 -2.77 9.65
CA ILE A 89 -1.06 -1.61 9.17
C ILE A 89 -1.35 -1.74 7.67
N GLU A 90 -0.34 -2.05 6.87
CA GLU A 90 -0.49 -2.19 5.42
C GLU A 90 -1.47 -3.33 5.08
N GLN A 91 -1.37 -4.46 5.81
CA GLN A 91 -2.27 -5.60 5.65
C GLN A 91 -3.71 -5.26 5.99
N ARG A 92 -3.95 -4.58 7.12
CA ARG A 92 -5.29 -4.11 7.49
C ARG A 92 -5.87 -3.18 6.44
N SER A 93 -5.12 -2.17 6.01
CA SER A 93 -5.58 -1.19 5.02
C SER A 93 -6.02 -1.87 3.71
N ARG A 94 -5.24 -2.84 3.23
CA ARG A 94 -5.61 -3.56 1.99
C ARG A 94 -6.85 -4.42 2.16
N LEU A 95 -7.00 -5.10 3.30
CA LEU A 95 -8.20 -5.89 3.56
C LEU A 95 -9.45 -5.00 3.63
N GLN A 96 -9.34 -3.84 4.26
CA GLN A 96 -10.43 -2.84 4.30
C GLN A 96 -10.80 -2.33 2.91
N GLN A 97 -9.81 -2.01 2.06
CA GLN A 97 -10.05 -1.58 0.67
C GLN A 97 -10.74 -2.67 -0.16
N LEU A 98 -10.32 -3.94 0.02
CA LEU A 98 -10.95 -5.07 -0.68
C LEU A 98 -12.40 -5.27 -0.23
N SER A 99 -12.69 -5.11 1.07
CA SER A 99 -14.06 -5.20 1.59
C SER A 99 -14.95 -4.05 1.08
N ALA A 100 -14.45 -2.81 1.09
CA ALA A 100 -15.19 -1.65 0.59
C ALA A 100 -15.53 -1.77 -0.91
N GLY A 101 -14.57 -2.21 -1.73
CA GLY A 101 -14.82 -2.44 -3.17
C GLY A 101 -15.84 -3.55 -3.44
N GLN A 102 -15.94 -4.57 -2.57
CA GLN A 102 -16.99 -5.59 -2.67
C GLN A 102 -18.37 -5.05 -2.29
N GLU A 103 -18.45 -4.16 -1.31
CA GLU A 103 -19.71 -3.51 -0.91
C GLU A 103 -20.22 -2.56 -2.00
N GLU A 104 -19.34 -1.78 -2.62
CA GLU A 104 -19.71 -0.93 -3.77
C GLU A 104 -20.23 -1.77 -4.95
N GLN A 105 -19.56 -2.89 -5.26
CA GLN A 105 -19.99 -3.78 -6.32
C GLN A 105 -21.34 -4.46 -6.01
N ARG A 106 -21.59 -4.82 -4.74
CA ARG A 106 -22.89 -5.35 -4.29
C ARG A 106 -23.99 -4.31 -4.34
N ASN A 107 -23.74 -3.09 -3.85
CA ASN A 107 -24.71 -2.00 -3.93
C ASN A 107 -25.06 -1.65 -5.39
N PHE A 108 -24.11 -1.72 -6.31
CA PHE A 108 -24.37 -1.53 -7.74
C PHE A 108 -25.23 -2.66 -8.33
N GLN A 109 -24.99 -3.91 -7.91
CA GLN A 109 -25.82 -5.05 -8.30
C GLN A 109 -27.24 -4.93 -7.74
N ASP A 110 -27.41 -4.59 -6.46
CA ASP A 110 -28.71 -4.37 -5.82
C ASP A 110 -29.49 -3.23 -6.50
N PHE A 111 -28.84 -2.13 -6.87
CA PHE A 111 -29.47 -1.04 -7.63
C PHE A 111 -29.89 -1.48 -9.04
N THR A 112 -29.07 -2.27 -9.71
CA THR A 112 -29.39 -2.84 -11.04
C THR A 112 -30.56 -3.83 -10.94
N GLU A 113 -30.60 -4.66 -9.91
CA GLU A 113 -31.73 -5.56 -9.62
C GLU A 113 -32.99 -4.79 -9.25
N MET A 114 -32.89 -3.68 -8.53
CA MET A 114 -34.03 -2.83 -8.19
C MET A 114 -34.65 -2.15 -9.43
N ILE A 115 -33.82 -1.67 -10.37
CA ILE A 115 -34.29 -1.14 -11.67
C ILE A 115 -34.98 -2.26 -12.50
N ASN A 116 -34.42 -3.46 -12.51
CA ASN A 116 -35.01 -4.59 -13.22
C ASN A 116 -36.27 -5.13 -12.54
N ALA A 117 -36.37 -5.04 -11.20
CA ALA A 117 -37.54 -5.47 -10.45
C ALA A 117 -38.75 -4.55 -10.72
N ASP A 118 -38.52 -3.23 -10.83
CA ASP A 118 -39.58 -2.26 -11.18
C ASP A 118 -40.04 -2.41 -12.66
N SER A 119 -39.24 -3.09 -13.49
CA SER A 119 -39.59 -3.41 -14.89
C SER A 119 -40.64 -4.52 -15.02
N THR A 120 -40.98 -5.25 -13.94
CA THR A 120 -42.06 -6.26 -13.99
C THR A 120 -43.48 -5.67 -14.01
N LYS A 121 -43.62 -4.34 -14.04
CA LYS A 121 -44.90 -3.66 -14.27
C LYS A 121 -44.98 -2.72 -15.46
N VAL A 122 -44.07 -2.71 -16.43
CA VAL A 122 -44.33 -2.01 -17.70
C VAL A 122 -43.66 -2.74 -18.87
N ASN A 123 -44.47 -3.38 -19.73
CA ASN A 123 -44.04 -3.80 -21.05
C ASN A 123 -43.72 -2.58 -21.92
N SER A 124 -42.48 -2.08 -21.89
CA SER A 124 -41.88 -1.29 -22.96
C SER A 124 -40.39 -1.13 -22.67
N ALA A 125 -39.56 -1.32 -23.71
CA ALA A 125 -38.10 -1.31 -23.65
C ALA A 125 -37.54 -0.12 -22.84
N PRO A 126 -36.43 -0.30 -22.11
CA PRO A 126 -35.81 0.80 -21.37
C PRO A 126 -35.26 1.83 -22.36
N ASP A 127 -35.82 3.03 -22.35
CA ASP A 127 -35.37 4.15 -23.17
C ASP A 127 -34.11 4.77 -22.56
N LEU A 128 -32.96 4.40 -23.11
CA LEU A 128 -31.63 4.86 -22.68
C LEU A 128 -31.44 6.38 -22.89
N ASP A 129 -32.28 7.04 -23.70
CA ASP A 129 -32.22 8.48 -23.94
C ASP A 129 -32.67 9.30 -22.72
N ALA A 130 -33.59 8.77 -21.90
CA ALA A 130 -34.11 9.47 -20.72
C ALA A 130 -33.07 9.63 -19.60
N LEU A 131 -32.12 8.69 -19.47
CA LEU A 131 -31.02 8.79 -18.51
C LEU A 131 -29.97 9.84 -18.94
N SER A 132 -29.81 10.08 -20.24
CA SER A 132 -28.90 11.13 -20.74
C SER A 132 -29.39 12.55 -20.43
N ALA A 133 -30.71 12.73 -20.33
CA ALA A 133 -31.33 14.01 -20.02
C ALA A 133 -31.13 14.45 -18.56
N LEU A 134 -30.93 13.50 -17.63
CA LEU A 134 -30.67 13.78 -16.21
C LEU A 134 -29.22 14.23 -15.96
N PHE A 135 -28.28 13.83 -16.81
CA PHE A 135 -26.85 14.15 -16.72
C PHE A 135 -26.36 15.13 -17.82
N GLY A 136 -27.30 15.78 -18.52
CA GLY A 136 -26.98 16.79 -19.52
C GLY A 136 -26.13 17.94 -18.97
N PRO A 137 -25.27 18.55 -19.81
CA PRO A 137 -24.20 19.42 -19.35
C PRO A 137 -24.76 20.68 -18.68
N GLN A 138 -24.45 20.88 -17.39
CA GLN A 138 -24.63 22.18 -16.76
C GLN A 138 -23.79 23.21 -17.53
N SER A 139 -24.47 24.11 -18.24
CA SER A 139 -23.87 25.32 -18.79
C SER A 139 -23.56 26.25 -17.62
N ILE A 140 -22.27 26.38 -17.31
CA ILE A 140 -21.76 27.47 -16.48
C ILE A 140 -21.97 28.76 -17.27
N ASP A 141 -23.00 29.52 -16.91
CA ASP A 141 -23.30 30.80 -17.53
C ASP A 141 -22.29 31.86 -17.04
N ARG A 142 -21.24 32.09 -17.84
CA ARG A 142 -20.27 33.16 -17.63
C ARG A 142 -20.70 34.38 -18.44
N SER A 143 -21.75 35.06 -17.96
CA SER A 143 -22.17 36.34 -18.52
C SER A 143 -21.10 37.39 -18.26
N ALA A 144 -20.39 37.75 -19.33
CA ALA A 144 -19.55 38.94 -19.41
C ALA A 144 -20.47 40.16 -19.54
N ASN A 145 -20.33 41.14 -18.64
CA ASN A 145 -20.81 42.48 -18.90
C ASN A 145 -19.94 43.54 -18.21
N SER A 146 -19.20 44.33 -18.99
CA SER A 146 -19.41 45.79 -19.05
C SER A 146 -18.23 46.50 -19.75
N THR A 147 -18.56 47.23 -20.81
CA THR A 147 -17.98 48.51 -21.26
C THR A 147 -18.90 49.04 -22.37
N PRO A 148 -18.94 50.34 -22.71
CA PRO A 148 -18.28 51.51 -22.11
C PRO A 148 -19.24 52.71 -21.86
N LYS A 149 -18.87 53.61 -20.94
CA LYS A 149 -18.86 55.07 -21.14
C LYS A 149 -18.14 55.77 -20.00
#